data_AF-A0A5J4QSN5-F1
#
_entry.id   AF-A0A5J4QSN5-F1
#
_cell.length_a   1.000
_cell.length_b   1.000
_cell.length_c   1.000
_cell.angle_alpha   90.00
_cell.angle_beta   90.00
_cell.angle_gamma   90.00
#
_symmetry.space_group_name_H-M   'P 1'
#
loop_
_entity.id
_entity.type
_entity.pdbx_description
1 polymer ?
#
loop_
_entity_poly.entity_id
_entity_poly.type
_entity_poly.pdbx_seq_one_letter_code
_entity_poly.pdbx_strand_id
1 'polypeptide(L)'
;RKRYVALTPEEWVRQHFVHFLIMHKGYPLGLMANEVALTLNGAQKRCDTILYRRDLSARMIIEYKAPQIEITQTVFDQISRYNLKLKVDYLVVSNGMQHYCCRMDYENQHYTFLEDIPDYRLL
;
A
#
# COMPACT_ATOMS: atom_id res chain seq x y z
N ARG A 1 -14.53 3.81 -16.42
CA ARG A 1 -15.84 3.26 -15.99
C ARG A 1 -16.04 3.67 -14.52
N LYS A 2 -16.94 4.62 -14.20
CA LYS A 2 -17.21 5.02 -12.80
C LYS A 2 -18.12 3.98 -12.16
N ARG A 3 -17.60 3.21 -11.21
CA ARG A 3 -18.37 2.23 -10.43
C ARG A 3 -18.76 2.93 -9.12
N TYR A 4 -20.04 2.90 -8.76
CA TYR A 4 -20.50 3.42 -7.46
C TYR A 4 -20.05 2.42 -6.39
N VAL A 5 -18.94 2.74 -5.71
CA VAL A 5 -18.44 1.98 -4.56
C VAL A 5 -19.10 2.56 -3.32
N ALA A 6 -19.55 1.70 -2.41
CA ALA A 6 -20.03 2.14 -1.10
C ALA A 6 -18.91 2.93 -0.40
N LEU A 7 -19.18 4.17 0.00
CA LEU A 7 -18.20 5.05 0.63
C LEU A 7 -17.99 4.62 2.10
N THR A 8 -17.30 3.49 2.29
CA THR A 8 -16.85 3.10 3.63
C THR A 8 -15.80 4.10 4.12
N PRO A 9 -15.61 4.24 5.44
CA PRO A 9 -14.55 5.10 5.97
C PRO A 9 -13.16 4.73 5.43
N GLU A 10 -12.89 3.44 5.23
CA GLU A 10 -11.65 2.93 4.63
C GLU A 10 -11.51 3.33 3.15
N GLU A 11 -12.59 3.23 2.37
CA GLU A 11 -12.61 3.63 0.96
C GLU A 11 -12.42 5.15 0.80
N TRP A 12 -12.93 5.95 1.74
CA TRP A 12 -12.66 7.39 1.79
C TRP A 12 -11.16 7.67 1.98
N VAL A 13 -10.52 6.98 2.93
CA VAL A 13 -9.07 7.07 3.16
C VAL A 13 -8.30 6.70 1.89
N ARG A 14 -8.66 5.57 1.25
CA ARG A 14 -8.02 5.13 0.01
C ARG A 14 -8.09 6.18 -1.09
N GLN A 15 -9.26 6.75 -1.35
CA GLN A 15 -9.40 7.74 -2.42
C GLN A 15 -8.57 9.00 -2.16
N HIS A 16 -8.60 9.52 -0.93
CA HIS A 16 -7.83 10.69 -0.55
C HIS A 16 -6.32 10.44 -0.61
N PHE A 17 -5.87 9.28 -0.14
CA PHE A 17 -4.45 8.94 -0.14
C PHE A 17 -3.92 8.67 -1.56
N VAL A 18 -4.67 7.95 -2.39
CA VAL A 18 -4.33 7.76 -3.82
C VAL A 18 -4.24 9.10 -4.53
N HIS A 19 -5.18 10.02 -4.27
CA HIS A 19 -5.14 11.37 -4.83
C HIS A 19 -3.88 12.12 -4.38
N PHE A 20 -3.52 12.02 -3.10
CA PHE A 20 -2.29 12.62 -2.56
C PHE A 20 -1.04 12.09 -3.25
N LEU A 21 -0.91 10.77 -3.44
CA LEU A 21 0.24 10.18 -4.12
C LEU A 21 0.40 10.68 -5.55
N ILE A 22 -0.71 10.82 -6.29
CA ILE A 22 -0.69 11.28 -7.67
C ILE A 22 -0.36 12.77 -7.74
N MET A 23 -1.08 13.60 -6.97
CA MET A 23 -1.02 15.06 -7.11
C MET A 23 0.18 15.69 -6.42
N HIS A 24 0.68 15.09 -5.34
CA HIS A 24 1.72 15.68 -4.51
C HIS A 24 3.02 14.88 -4.50
N LYS A 25 2.96 13.54 -4.61
CA LYS A 25 4.16 12.68 -4.63
C LYS A 25 4.59 12.22 -6.03
N GLY A 26 3.80 12.55 -7.07
CA GLY A 26 4.10 12.28 -8.47
C GLY A 26 3.97 10.82 -8.90
N TYR A 27 3.16 10.03 -8.21
CA TYR A 27 2.97 8.61 -8.51
C TYR A 27 2.12 8.45 -9.79
N PRO A 28 2.61 7.75 -10.83
CA PRO A 28 1.86 7.62 -12.07
C PRO A 28 0.63 6.73 -11.90
N LEU A 29 -0.55 7.27 -12.18
CA LEU A 29 -1.81 6.52 -12.11
C LEU A 29 -1.78 5.23 -12.96
N GLY A 30 -1.12 5.25 -14.13
CA GLY A 30 -0.99 4.08 -15.00
C GLY A 30 -0.17 2.93 -14.41
N LEU A 31 0.57 3.17 -13.32
CA LEU A 31 1.34 2.15 -12.60
C LEU A 31 0.69 1.75 -11.27
N MET A 32 -0.44 2.37 -10.91
CA MET A 32 -1.18 2.08 -9.69
C MET A 32 -2.41 1.24 -9.99
N ALA A 33 -2.49 0.05 -9.41
CA ALA A 33 -3.68 -0.78 -9.46
C ALA A 33 -4.37 -0.82 -8.10
N ASN A 34 -5.69 -0.68 -8.10
CA ASN A 34 -6.50 -0.81 -6.90
C ASN A 34 -7.26 -2.14 -6.89
N GLU A 35 -7.57 -2.65 -5.70
CA GLU A 35 -8.33 -3.89 -5.47
C GLU A 35 -7.72 -5.13 -6.14
N VAL A 36 -6.41 -5.30 -6.00
CA VAL A 36 -5.69 -6.41 -6.65
C VAL A 36 -5.91 -7.71 -5.88
N ALA A 37 -6.53 -8.69 -6.52
CA ALA A 37 -6.66 -10.04 -5.97
C ALA A 37 -5.32 -10.79 -6.04
N LEU A 38 -4.89 -11.30 -4.88
CA LEU A 38 -3.71 -12.13 -4.70
C LEU A 38 -4.11 -13.51 -4.18
N THR A 39 -3.53 -14.56 -4.76
CA THR A 39 -3.65 -15.92 -4.21
C THR A 39 -2.44 -16.22 -3.32
N LEU A 40 -2.71 -16.38 -2.02
CA LEU A 40 -1.72 -16.66 -0.98
C LEU A 40 -2.12 -17.96 -0.27
N ASN A 41 -1.28 -18.99 -0.37
CA ASN A 41 -1.51 -20.30 0.27
C ASN A 41 -2.91 -20.89 0.02
N GLY A 42 -3.43 -20.73 -1.20
CA GLY A 42 -4.77 -21.19 -1.59
C GLY A 42 -5.92 -20.26 -1.18
N ALA A 43 -5.67 -19.23 -0.36
CA ALA A 43 -6.65 -18.21 -0.02
C ALA A 43 -6.56 -17.00 -0.97
N GLN A 44 -7.72 -16.53 -1.43
CA GLN A 44 -7.84 -15.26 -2.13
C GLN A 44 -7.81 -14.11 -1.10
N LYS A 45 -6.85 -13.21 -1.25
CA LYS A 45 -6.76 -11.96 -0.48
C LYS A 45 -6.74 -10.80 -1.45
N ARG A 46 -7.23 -9.65 -1.03
CA ARG A 46 -7.24 -8.42 -1.81
C ARG A 46 -6.24 -7.47 -1.19
N CYS A 47 -5.35 -6.93 -2.00
CA CYS A 47 -4.56 -5.76 -1.65
C CYS A 47 -5.27 -4.51 -2.16
N ASP A 48 -5.27 -3.46 -1.34
CA ASP A 48 -6.03 -2.26 -1.67
C ASP A 48 -5.40 -1.47 -2.81
N THR A 49 -4.10 -1.19 -2.75
CA THR A 49 -3.35 -0.58 -3.85
C THR A 49 -1.97 -1.22 -4.01
N ILE A 50 -1.57 -1.47 -5.26
CA ILE A 50 -0.21 -1.87 -5.64
C ILE A 50 0.36 -0.84 -6.61
N LEU A 51 1.59 -0.40 -6.37
CA LEU A 51 2.42 0.30 -7.35
C LEU A 51 3.31 -0.71 -8.07
N TYR A 52 3.26 -0.67 -9.39
CA TYR A 52 4.12 -1.47 -10.26
C TYR A 52 5.29 -0.67 -10.81
N ARG A 53 6.37 -1.38 -11.16
CA ARG A 53 7.40 -0.89 -12.08
C ARG A 53 6.91 -1.03 -13.52
N ARG A 54 7.65 -0.46 -14.46
CA ARG A 54 7.35 -0.56 -15.91
C ARG A 54 7.44 -2.00 -16.44
N ASP A 55 8.18 -2.87 -15.76
CA ASP A 55 8.28 -4.29 -16.06
C ASP A 55 7.17 -5.14 -15.40
N LEU A 56 6.16 -4.49 -14.80
CA LEU A 56 5.03 -5.11 -14.09
C LEU A 56 5.40 -5.84 -12.79
N SER A 57 6.65 -5.73 -12.31
CA SER A 57 6.98 -6.17 -10.95
C SER A 57 6.38 -5.22 -9.91
N ALA A 58 5.88 -5.78 -8.80
CA ALA A 58 5.34 -4.98 -7.71
C ALA A 58 6.49 -4.27 -6.98
N ARG A 59 6.31 -2.97 -6.70
CA ARG A 59 7.29 -2.12 -6.03
C ARG A 59 6.84 -1.65 -4.65
N MET A 60 5.54 -1.39 -4.50
CA MET A 60 4.96 -0.93 -3.25
C MET A 60 3.57 -1.50 -3.06
N ILE A 61 3.25 -1.89 -1.83
CA ILE A 61 1.90 -2.24 -1.38
C ILE A 61 1.42 -1.14 -0.45
N ILE A 62 0.18 -0.69 -0.62
CA ILE A 62 -0.47 0.28 0.25
C ILE A 62 -1.78 -0.32 0.73
N GLU A 63 -1.95 -0.35 2.04
CA GLU A 63 -3.15 -0.85 2.72
C GLU A 63 -3.81 0.28 3.50
N TYR A 64 -5.14 0.29 3.50
CA TYR A 64 -5.90 1.33 4.16
C TYR A 64 -6.70 0.78 5.34
N LYS A 65 -6.94 1.65 6.31
CA LYS A 65 -7.81 1.40 7.44
C LYS A 65 -8.78 2.54 7.62
N ALA A 66 -9.89 2.29 8.31
CA ALA A 66 -10.80 3.35 8.71
C ALA A 66 -10.10 4.33 9.68
N PRO A 67 -10.45 5.63 9.69
CA PRO A 67 -9.75 6.66 10.47
C PRO A 67 -9.61 6.40 11.97
N GLN A 68 -10.59 5.71 12.57
CA GLN A 68 -10.60 5.36 13.98
C GLN A 68 -9.70 4.17 14.35
N ILE A 69 -9.15 3.47 13.36
CA ILE A 69 -8.28 2.30 13.59
C ILE A 69 -6.85 2.79 13.78
N GLU A 70 -6.31 2.55 14.98
CA GLU A 70 -4.91 2.81 15.28
C GLU A 70 -4.00 1.89 14.45
N ILE A 71 -2.97 2.47 13.83
CA ILE A 71 -1.98 1.70 13.08
C ILE A 71 -0.90 1.23 14.07
N THR A 72 -0.99 -0.04 14.45
CA THR A 72 -0.04 -0.69 15.36
C THR A 72 0.92 -1.58 14.58
N GLN A 73 1.99 -2.03 15.25
CA GLN A 73 2.94 -2.97 14.65
C GLN A 73 2.29 -4.30 14.24
N THR A 74 1.22 -4.74 14.92
CA THR A 74 0.50 -5.95 14.53
C THR A 74 -0.22 -5.80 13.19
N VAL A 75 -0.65 -4.59 12.81
CA VAL A 75 -1.18 -4.28 11.47
C VAL A 75 -0.08 -4.48 10.42
N PHE A 76 1.14 -4.01 10.72
CA PHE A 76 2.30 -4.22 9.86
C PHE A 76 2.66 -5.70 9.74
N ASP A 77 2.66 -6.45 10.83
CA ASP A 77 2.95 -7.88 10.83
C ASP A 77 1.92 -8.69 10.04
N GLN A 78 0.66 -8.25 10.04
CA GLN A 78 -0.38 -8.86 9.21
C GLN A 78 -0.11 -8.64 7.72
N ILE A 79 0.33 -7.44 7.33
CA ILE A 79 0.52 -7.07 5.93
C ILE A 79 1.86 -7.58 5.39
N SER A 80 2.91 -7.61 6.21
CA SER A 80 4.23 -8.15 5.84
C SER A 80 4.13 -9.64 5.46
N ARG A 81 3.22 -10.41 6.08
CA ARG A 81 2.90 -11.78 5.68
C ARG A 81 2.32 -11.88 4.26
N TYR A 82 1.61 -10.86 3.78
CA TYR A 82 1.12 -10.81 2.39
C TYR A 82 2.26 -10.53 1.39
N ASN A 83 3.29 -9.80 1.84
CA ASN A 83 4.44 -9.42 1.04
C ASN A 83 5.42 -10.59 0.76
N LEU A 84 5.23 -11.76 1.38
CA LEU A 84 6.08 -12.94 1.19
C LEU A 84 6.19 -13.40 -0.27
N LYS A 85 5.15 -13.15 -1.10
CA LYS A 85 5.13 -13.55 -2.51
C LYS A 85 5.53 -12.44 -3.48
N LEU A 86 5.12 -11.20 -3.20
CA LEU A 86 5.38 -10.07 -4.10
C LEU A 86 6.76 -9.45 -3.92
N LYS A 87 7.36 -9.59 -2.73
CA LYS A 87 8.69 -9.07 -2.39
C LYS A 87 8.87 -7.59 -2.80
N VAL A 88 7.93 -6.74 -2.38
CA VAL A 88 7.99 -5.31 -2.70
C VAL A 88 9.02 -4.56 -1.87
N ASP A 89 9.61 -3.52 -2.44
CA ASP A 89 10.60 -2.68 -1.76
C ASP A 89 9.99 -1.93 -0.57
N TYR A 90 8.73 -1.52 -0.71
CA TYR A 90 8.05 -0.64 0.26
C TYR A 90 6.67 -1.14 0.65
N LEU A 91 6.32 -1.01 1.93
CA LEU A 91 4.98 -1.27 2.44
C LEU A 91 4.47 -0.01 3.15
N VAL A 92 3.24 0.38 2.84
CA VAL A 92 2.59 1.57 3.39
C VAL A 92 1.26 1.19 4.04
N VAL A 93 1.01 1.77 5.22
CA VAL A 93 -0.29 1.67 5.89
C VAL A 93 -0.79 3.08 6.20
N SER A 94 -2.06 3.33 5.90
CA SER A 94 -2.68 4.63 6.15
C SER A 94 -4.09 4.47 6.70
N ASN A 95 -4.43 5.25 7.72
CA ASN A 95 -5.80 5.43 8.21
C ASN A 95 -6.34 6.83 7.89
N GLY A 96 -5.63 7.58 7.03
CA GLY A 96 -6.00 8.96 6.67
C GLY A 96 -5.55 10.03 7.67
N MET A 97 -5.30 9.66 8.93
CA MET A 97 -4.77 10.57 9.97
C MET A 97 -3.27 10.39 10.18
N GLN A 98 -2.80 9.14 10.08
CA GLN A 98 -1.43 8.72 10.21
C GLN A 98 -1.05 7.86 9.02
N HIS A 99 0.19 8.01 8.59
CA HIS A 99 0.76 7.29 7.47
C HIS A 99 2.10 6.75 7.90
N TYR A 100 2.32 5.47 7.62
CA TYR A 100 3.56 4.81 7.95
C TYR A 100 4.05 4.10 6.70
N CYS A 101 5.29 4.39 6.32
CA CYS A 101 5.98 3.74 5.22
C CYS A 101 7.19 3.01 5.77
N CYS A 102 7.40 1.77 5.33
CA CYS A 102 8.63 1.06 5.63
C CYS A 102 9.27 0.50 4.36
N ARG A 103 10.61 0.47 4.38
CA ARG A 103 11.42 -0.22 3.37
C ARG A 103 11.75 -1.62 3.88
N MET A 104 11.54 -2.61 3.03
CA MET A 104 11.78 -4.01 3.34
C MET A 104 13.24 -4.38 3.14
N ASP A 105 13.80 -5.14 4.07
CA ASP A 105 15.11 -5.79 3.96
C ASP A 105 14.90 -7.30 4.12
N TYR A 106 14.85 -8.00 2.98
CA TYR A 106 14.63 -9.44 2.97
C TYR A 106 15.88 -10.26 3.29
N GLU A 107 17.07 -9.68 3.12
CA GLU A 107 18.33 -10.36 3.43
C GLU A 107 18.49 -10.49 4.94
N ASN A 108 18.20 -9.40 5.66
CA ASN A 108 18.28 -9.36 7.12
C ASN A 108 16.94 -9.65 7.82
N GLN A 109 15.86 -9.91 7.07
CA GLN A 109 14.51 -10.16 7.60
C GLN A 109 13.95 -9.03 8.49
N HIS A 110 14.28 -7.79 8.15
CA HIS A 110 13.85 -6.61 8.88
C HIS A 110 13.17 -5.60 7.95
N TYR A 111 12.64 -4.53 8.54
CA TYR A 111 12.15 -3.37 7.80
C TYR A 111 12.50 -2.11 8.57
N THR A 112 12.66 -1.02 7.84
CA THR A 112 12.98 0.29 8.41
C THR A 112 11.85 1.26 8.11
N PHE A 113 11.31 1.91 9.14
CA PHE A 113 10.35 2.98 8.95
C PHE A 113 11.04 4.18 8.31
N LEU A 114 10.37 4.76 7.33
CA LEU A 114 10.75 6.02 6.71
C LEU A 114 10.00 7.15 7.40
N GLU A 115 10.64 8.31 7.52
CA GLU A 115 10.04 9.51 8.11
C GLU A 115 8.86 10.02 7.26
N ASP A 116 8.91 9.81 5.95
CA ASP A 116 7.85 10.20 5.02
C ASP A 116 7.76 9.18 3.86
N ILE A 117 6.64 9.23 3.15
CA ILE A 117 6.44 8.53 1.89
C ILE A 117 7.35 9.18 0.83
N PRO A 118 8.24 8.42 0.17
CA PRO A 118 9.14 8.99 -0.83
C PRO A 118 8.38 9.59 -2.01
N ASP A 119 8.93 10.63 -2.63
CA ASP A 119 8.47 11.03 -3.97
C ASP A 119 8.74 9.89 -4.97
N TYR A 120 7.88 9.72 -5.98
CA TYR A 120 8.03 8.66 -6.98
C TYR A 120 9.41 8.65 -7.67
N ARG A 121 10.01 9.83 -7.85
CA ARG A 121 11.35 9.99 -8.46
C ARG A 121 12.49 9.47 -7.58
N LEU A 122 12.26 9.32 -6.28
CA LEU A 122 13.23 8.82 -5.30
C LEU A 122 13.05 7.34 -5.00
N LEU A 123 11.97 6.73 -5.49
CA LEU A 123 11.73 5.30 -5.33
C LEU A 123 12.76 4.48 -6.06
#